data_AF-A0AA49FNQ2-F1
#
_entry.id   AF-A0AA49FNQ2-F1
#
_cell.length_a   1.000
_cell.length_b   1.000
_cell.length_c   1.000
_cell.angle_alpha   90.00
_cell.angle_beta   90.00
_cell.angle_gamma   90.00
#
_symmetry.space_group_name_H-M   'P 1'
#
loop_
_entity.id
_entity.type
_entity.pdbx_description
1 polymer ?
#
loop_
_entity_poly.entity_id
_entity_poly.type
_entity_poly.pdbx_seq_one_letter_code
_entity_poly.pdbx_strand_id
1 'polypeptide(L)'
;MTDHRAKTDFVAFVQYLLEQVYAKARRIHLVLDNLNTHFRKCFEEVLGIRAANKLLRRVVFHYTPKHASWLNMAEIEIGILDRQCLDRRLPDRDALASEVNAWQRRRNNERRCIEWTFSRQDADLKMARHYVA
;
A
#
# COMPACT_ATOMS: atom_id res chain seq x y z
N MET A 1 -10.99 1.06 10.75
CA MET A 1 -11.09 2.08 9.70
C MET A 1 -10.49 3.37 10.25
N THR A 2 -9.70 4.09 9.46
CA THR A 2 -9.18 5.41 9.87
C THR A 2 -10.18 6.49 9.48
N ASP A 3 -10.36 7.49 10.33
CA ASP A 3 -11.34 8.56 10.11
C ASP A 3 -10.77 9.71 9.27
N HIS A 4 -9.45 9.77 9.14
CA HIS A 4 -8.74 10.77 8.35
C HIS A 4 -7.70 10.11 7.42
N ARG A 5 -7.36 10.86 6.37
CA ARG A 5 -6.31 10.54 5.39
C ARG A 5 -5.28 11.66 5.36
N ALA A 6 -4.72 12.00 6.52
CA ALA A 6 -3.69 13.03 6.62
C ALA A 6 -2.28 12.43 6.50
N LYS A 7 -1.30 13.29 6.17
CA LYS A 7 0.11 12.90 6.15
C LYS A 7 0.59 12.36 7.51
N THR A 8 0.05 12.87 8.61
CA THR A 8 0.36 12.41 9.97
C THR A 8 -0.09 10.97 10.19
N ASP A 9 -1.28 10.60 9.72
CA ASP A 9 -1.82 9.25 9.85
C ASP A 9 -0.96 8.25 9.07
N PHE A 10 -0.58 8.62 7.84
CA PHE A 10 0.29 7.80 7.01
C PHE A 10 1.67 7.59 7.64
N VAL A 11 2.31 8.66 8.13
CA VAL A 11 3.62 8.58 8.77
C VAL A 11 3.56 7.72 10.04
N ALA A 12 2.53 7.91 10.88
CA ALA A 12 2.33 7.10 12.08
C ALA A 12 2.13 5.62 11.75
N PHE A 13 1.33 5.32 10.72
CA PHE A 13 1.11 3.95 10.25
C PHE A 13 2.40 3.29 9.76
N VAL A 14 3.17 3.97 8.91
CA VAL A 14 4.45 3.43 8.44
C VAL A 14 5.43 3.28 9.59
N GLN A 15 5.50 4.22 10.53
CA GLN A 15 6.34 4.07 11.72
C GLN A 15 5.97 2.82 12.53
N TYR A 16 4.68 2.57 12.77
CA TYR A 16 4.21 1.34 13.43
C TYR A 16 4.63 0.08 12.67
N LEU A 17 4.47 0.05 11.33
CA LEU A 17 4.90 -1.08 10.52
C LEU A 17 6.40 -1.33 10.64
N LEU A 18 7.21 -0.27 10.58
CA LEU A 18 8.66 -0.39 10.63
C LEU A 18 9.14 -0.78 12.02
N GLU A 19 8.61 -0.18 13.08
CA GLU A 19 9.13 -0.35 14.44
C GLU A 19 8.55 -1.55 15.17
N GLN A 20 7.33 -1.98 14.83
CA GLN A 20 6.62 -3.06 15.52
C GLN A 20 6.47 -4.31 14.65
N VAL A 21 5.80 -4.19 13.51
CA VAL A 21 5.42 -5.35 12.68
C VAL A 21 6.63 -5.98 12.00
N TYR A 22 7.48 -5.14 11.40
CA TYR A 22 8.67 -5.55 10.66
C TYR A 22 9.96 -5.09 11.35
N ALA A 23 9.93 -5.03 12.69
CA ALA A 23 11.02 -4.54 13.53
C ALA A 23 12.38 -5.19 13.22
N LYS A 24 12.37 -6.48 12.89
CA LYS A 24 13.57 -7.29 12.63
C LYS A 24 13.99 -7.31 11.15
N ALA A 25 13.22 -6.73 10.24
CA ALA A 25 13.56 -6.75 8.82
C ALA A 25 14.79 -5.88 8.54
N ARG A 26 15.78 -6.46 7.83
CA ARG A 26 17.01 -5.76 7.45
C ARG A 26 16.77 -4.66 6.41
N ARG A 27 15.83 -4.89 5.50
CA ARG A 27 15.41 -3.97 4.44
C ARG A 27 13.93 -4.17 4.17
N ILE A 28 13.21 -3.08 3.95
CA ILE A 28 11.78 -3.07 3.69
C ILE A 28 11.54 -2.32 2.38
N HIS A 29 10.87 -2.96 1.44
CA HIS A 29 10.46 -2.36 0.18
C HIS A 29 9.02 -1.87 0.32
N LEU A 30 8.81 -0.56 0.31
CA LEU A 30 7.48 0.04 0.33
C LEU A 30 7.09 0.38 -1.10
N VAL A 31 6.10 -0.32 -1.62
CA VAL A 31 5.49 -0.04 -2.93
C VAL A 31 4.26 0.83 -2.70
N LEU A 32 4.24 2.02 -3.28
CA LEU A 32 3.21 3.05 -3.06
C LEU A 32 2.77 3.64 -4.40
N ASP A 33 1.54 4.15 -4.45
CA ASP A 33 1.13 5.06 -5.53
C ASP A 33 1.74 6.46 -5.33
N ASN A 34 1.34 7.42 -6.16
CA ASN A 34 1.87 8.78 -6.16
C ASN A 34 1.01 9.77 -5.34
N LEU A 35 0.24 9.30 -4.36
CA LEU A 35 -0.50 10.19 -3.48
C LEU A 35 0.44 11.16 -2.76
N ASN A 36 0.03 12.41 -2.59
CA ASN A 36 0.87 13.47 -2.02
C ASN A 36 1.41 13.18 -0.61
N THR A 37 0.79 12.27 0.14
CA THR A 37 1.22 11.83 1.48
C THR A 37 2.28 10.72 1.45
N HIS A 38 2.47 10.04 0.32
CA HIS A 38 3.32 8.84 0.20
C HIS A 38 4.81 9.14 0.00
N PHE A 39 5.19 10.42 -0.06
CA PHE A 39 6.56 10.82 -0.31
C PHE A 39 7.39 10.88 0.96
N ARG A 40 8.69 10.58 0.82
CA ARG A 40 9.71 10.71 1.88
C ARG A 40 9.65 12.07 2.61
N LYS A 41 9.39 13.14 1.87
CA LYS A 41 9.27 14.51 2.41
C LYS A 41 8.21 14.60 3.51
N CYS A 42 7.12 13.83 3.44
CA CYS A 42 6.08 13.83 4.47
C CYS A 42 6.62 13.33 5.82
N PHE A 43 7.54 12.36 5.83
CA PHE A 43 8.20 11.91 7.06
C PHE A 43 9.11 12.99 7.64
N GLU A 44 9.84 13.72 6.79
CA GLU A 44 10.70 14.81 7.22
C GLU A 44 9.89 15.97 7.80
N GLU A 45 8.76 16.30 7.19
CA GLU A 45 7.84 17.33 7.69
C GLU A 45 7.20 16.95 9.02
N VAL A 46 6.84 15.68 9.21
CA VAL A 46 6.13 15.21 10.42
C VAL A 46 7.08 14.88 11.58
N LEU A 47 8.23 14.26 11.30
CA LEU A 47 9.16 13.76 12.32
C LEU A 47 10.42 14.64 12.47
N GLY A 48 10.68 15.52 11.51
CA GLY A 48 11.97 16.17 11.34
C GLY A 48 12.98 15.28 10.60
N ILE A 49 13.91 15.93 9.89
CA ILE A 49 14.88 15.27 8.99
C ILE A 49 15.68 14.17 9.70
N ARG A 50 16.17 14.42 10.93
CA ARG A 50 17.00 13.45 11.66
C ARG A 50 16.25 12.17 12.01
N ALA A 51 15.02 12.29 12.53
CA ALA A 51 14.21 11.14 12.89
C ALA A 51 13.73 10.38 11.65
N ALA A 52 13.28 11.10 10.61
CA ALA A 52 12.91 10.50 9.33
C ALA A 52 14.06 9.71 8.69
N ASN A 53 15.27 10.28 8.66
CA ASN A 53 16.47 9.59 8.16
C ASN A 53 16.79 8.30 8.93
N LYS A 54 16.62 8.32 10.25
CA LYS A 54 16.85 7.14 11.10
C LYS A 54 15.81 6.06 10.81
N LEU A 55 14.52 6.43 10.82
CA LEU A 55 13.39 5.53 10.59
C LEU A 55 13.46 4.89 9.20
N LEU A 56 13.71 5.71 8.17
CA LEU A 56 13.68 5.28 6.77
C LEU A 56 15.00 4.69 6.26
N ARG A 57 16.03 4.57 7.11
CA ARG A 57 17.36 4.06 6.71
C ARG A 57 17.31 2.68 6.04
N ARG A 58 16.34 1.85 6.43
CA ARG A 58 16.14 0.50 5.90
C ARG A 58 15.02 0.41 4.86
N VAL A 59 14.43 1.53 4.48
CA VAL A 59 13.28 1.58 3.57
C VAL A 59 13.76 1.90 2.16
N VAL A 60 13.28 1.13 1.20
CA VAL A 60 13.40 1.42 -0.24
C VAL A 60 12.01 1.73 -0.75
N PHE A 61 11.82 2.95 -1.24
CA PHE A 61 10.55 3.38 -1.83
C PHE A 61 10.50 2.98 -3.31
N HIS A 62 9.41 2.35 -3.70
CA HIS A 62 9.05 2.08 -5.08
C HIS A 62 7.71 2.76 -5.36
N TYR A 63 7.69 3.69 -6.30
CA TYR A 63 6.46 4.35 -6.70
C TYR A 63 5.93 3.69 -7.96
N THR A 64 4.65 3.33 -7.98
CA THR A 64 4.01 2.83 -9.20
C THR A 64 4.03 3.90 -10.27
N PRO A 65 4.05 3.55 -11.57
CA PRO A 65 3.95 4.54 -12.62
C PRO A 65 2.64 5.32 -12.53
N LYS A 66 2.68 6.58 -12.96
CA LYS A 66 1.48 7.41 -13.04
C LYS A 66 0.52 6.80 -14.06
N HIS A 67 -0.77 6.85 -13.76
CA HIS A 67 -1.83 6.27 -14.58
C HIS A 67 -1.71 4.73 -14.78
N ALA A 68 -0.94 4.04 -13.93
CA ALA A 68 -0.82 2.59 -13.92
C ALA A 68 -1.43 1.95 -12.66
N SER A 69 -2.60 2.44 -12.26
CA SER A 69 -3.31 1.99 -11.06
C SER A 69 -3.65 0.49 -11.12
N TRP A 70 -3.85 -0.06 -12.33
CA TRP A 70 -4.01 -1.50 -12.59
C TRP A 70 -2.79 -2.37 -12.22
N LEU A 71 -1.63 -1.77 -11.95
CA LEU A 71 -0.41 -2.43 -11.46
C LEU A 71 -0.23 -2.28 -9.94
N ASN A 72 -1.10 -1.49 -9.29
CA ASN A 72 -1.07 -1.26 -7.85
C ASN A 72 -1.68 -2.47 -7.11
N MET A 73 -0.84 -3.19 -6.37
CA MET A 73 -1.24 -4.35 -5.56
C MET A 73 -2.39 -4.06 -4.61
N ALA A 74 -2.39 -2.87 -3.98
CA ALA A 74 -3.43 -2.51 -3.05
C ALA A 74 -4.79 -2.37 -3.75
N GLU A 75 -4.83 -1.78 -4.94
CA GLU A 75 -6.06 -1.65 -5.73
C GLU A 75 -6.57 -2.99 -6.24
N ILE A 76 -5.67 -3.88 -6.67
CA ILE A 76 -6.03 -5.26 -7.05
C ILE A 76 -6.71 -5.96 -5.86
N GLU A 77 -6.11 -5.88 -4.67
CA GLU A 77 -6.67 -6.49 -3.45
C GLU A 77 -8.01 -5.89 -3.04
N ILE A 78 -8.15 -4.57 -3.11
CA ILE A 78 -9.43 -3.88 -2.86
C ILE A 78 -10.49 -4.36 -3.86
N GLY A 79 -10.16 -4.50 -5.15
CA GLY A 79 -11.11 -5.00 -6.15
C GLY A 79 -11.49 -6.48 -5.98
N ILE A 80 -10.64 -7.29 -5.33
CA ILE A 80 -11.00 -8.66 -4.93
C ILE A 80 -11.91 -8.63 -3.70
N LEU A 81 -11.57 -7.83 -2.69
CA LEU A 81 -12.41 -7.62 -1.50
C LEU A 81 -13.82 -7.16 -1.91
N ASP A 82 -13.91 -6.20 -2.82
CA ASP A 82 -15.17 -5.64 -3.29
C ASP A 82 -16.07 -6.75 -3.86
N ARG A 83 -15.59 -7.47 -4.87
CA ARG A 83 -16.31 -8.57 -5.52
C ARG A 83 -16.64 -9.75 -4.60
N GLN A 84 -15.78 -10.05 -3.62
CA GLN A 84 -15.96 -11.23 -2.78
C GLN A 84 -16.73 -10.96 -1.47
N CYS A 85 -16.79 -9.70 -1.03
CA CYS A 85 -17.27 -9.37 0.31
C CYS A 85 -18.21 -8.16 0.33
N LEU A 86 -17.96 -7.15 -0.51
CA LEU A 86 -18.63 -5.85 -0.44
C LEU A 86 -19.63 -5.59 -1.57
N ASP A 87 -19.85 -6.56 -2.47
CA ASP A 87 -20.87 -6.53 -3.53
C ASP A 87 -22.31 -6.71 -2.98
N ARG A 88 -22.59 -6.07 -1.85
CA ARG A 88 -23.87 -6.05 -1.16
C ARG A 88 -23.94 -4.85 -0.23
N ARG A 89 -25.17 -4.40 0.06
CA ARG A 89 -25.38 -3.35 1.05
C ARG A 89 -25.10 -3.85 2.46
N LEU A 90 -24.34 -3.06 3.23
CA LEU A 90 -24.08 -3.29 4.64
C LEU A 90 -24.76 -2.19 5.47
N PRO A 91 -25.30 -2.53 6.66
CA PRO A 91 -26.18 -1.63 7.41
C PRO A 91 -25.41 -0.46 8.06
N ASP A 92 -24.17 -0.69 8.49
CA ASP A 92 -23.36 0.27 9.22
C ASP A 92 -21.85 -0.03 9.09
N ARG A 93 -21.05 0.85 9.70
CA ARG A 93 -19.59 0.78 9.69
C ARG A 93 -19.04 -0.42 10.46
N ASP A 94 -19.72 -0.87 11.50
CA ASP A 94 -19.25 -1.98 12.35
C ASP A 94 -19.46 -3.32 11.64
N ALA A 95 -20.61 -3.49 10.97
CA ALA A 95 -20.85 -4.59 10.07
C ALA A 95 -19.79 -4.63 8.96
N LEU A 96 -19.50 -3.50 8.32
CA LEU A 96 -18.44 -3.40 7.32
C LEU A 96 -17.06 -3.79 7.87
N ALA A 97 -16.69 -3.30 9.04
CA ALA A 97 -15.43 -3.65 9.67
C ALA A 97 -15.34 -5.16 9.99
N SER A 98 -16.42 -5.74 10.52
CA SER A 98 -16.49 -7.18 10.83
C SER A 98 -16.32 -8.05 9.59
N GLU A 99 -17.02 -7.72 8.51
CA GLU A 99 -16.97 -8.44 7.23
C GLU A 99 -15.58 -8.36 6.58
N VAL A 100 -15.00 -7.15 6.50
CA VAL A 100 -13.64 -6.96 5.98
C VAL A 100 -12.62 -7.74 6.81
N ASN A 101 -12.74 -7.74 8.15
CA ASN A 101 -11.84 -8.50 9.03
C ASN A 101 -12.00 -10.02 8.86
N ALA A 102 -13.22 -10.51 8.70
CA ALA A 102 -13.47 -11.93 8.43
C ALA A 102 -12.88 -12.35 7.07
N TRP A 103 -13.12 -11.56 6.03
CA TRP A 103 -12.57 -11.78 4.70
C TRP A 103 -11.04 -11.75 4.70
N GLN A 104 -10.42 -10.74 5.34
CA GLN A 104 -8.95 -10.61 5.42
C GLN A 104 -8.33 -11.82 6.12
N ARG A 105 -8.90 -12.27 7.25
CA ARG A 105 -8.41 -13.46 7.96
C ARG A 105 -8.47 -14.70 7.08
N ARG A 106 -9.57 -14.92 6.37
CA ARG A 106 -9.72 -16.03 5.44
C ARG A 106 -8.65 -15.98 4.34
N ARG A 107 -8.50 -14.85 3.66
CA ARG A 107 -7.50 -14.68 2.58
C ARG A 107 -6.06 -14.88 3.05
N ASN A 108 -5.72 -14.36 4.23
CA ASN A 108 -4.39 -14.52 4.81
C ASN A 108 -4.11 -15.98 5.18
N ASN A 109 -5.10 -16.70 5.73
CA ASN A 109 -4.98 -18.13 6.03
C ASN A 109 -4.79 -18.97 4.76
N GLU A 110 -5.48 -18.61 3.68
CA GLU A 110 -5.30 -19.22 2.36
C GLU A 110 -3.96 -18.85 1.69
N ARG A 111 -3.20 -17.90 2.27
CA ARG A 111 -1.94 -17.37 1.71
C ARG A 111 -2.07 -16.97 0.24
N ARG A 112 -3.20 -16.38 -0.13
CA ARG A 112 -3.44 -15.94 -1.51
C ARG A 112 -2.46 -14.84 -1.89
N CYS A 113 -1.64 -15.12 -2.89
CA CYS A 113 -0.73 -14.17 -3.52
C CYS A 113 -1.30 -13.71 -4.86
N ILE A 114 -0.81 -12.56 -5.34
CA ILE A 114 -1.08 -12.13 -6.72
C ILE A 114 -0.22 -12.97 -7.65
N GLU A 115 -0.88 -13.65 -8.58
CA GLU A 115 -0.21 -14.35 -9.69
C GLU A 115 0.01 -13.34 -10.82
N TRP A 116 1.25 -12.85 -10.92
CA TRP A 116 1.62 -11.88 -11.94
C TRP A 116 1.85 -12.57 -13.29
N THR A 117 0.96 -12.30 -14.24
CA THR A 117 1.13 -12.68 -15.65
C THR A 117 1.71 -11.55 -16.51
N PHE A 118 1.64 -10.31 -16.01
CA PHE A 118 2.16 -9.12 -16.67
C PHE A 118 3.67 -9.02 -16.48
N SER A 119 4.43 -9.15 -17.57
CA SER A 119 5.89 -9.16 -17.55
C SER A 119 6.50 -7.76 -17.60
N ARG A 120 7.81 -7.68 -17.36
CA ARG A 120 8.56 -6.44 -17.61
C ARG A 120 8.50 -6.04 -19.08
N GLN A 121 8.58 -7.00 -20.00
CA GLN A 121 8.48 -6.74 -21.43
C GLN A 121 7.13 -6.13 -21.79
N ASP A 122 6.03 -6.63 -21.19
CA ASP A 122 4.70 -6.05 -21.37
C ASP A 122 4.64 -4.61 -20.83
N ALA A 123 5.31 -4.36 -19.69
CA ALA A 123 5.43 -3.02 -19.13
C ALA A 123 6.15 -2.08 -20.08
N ASP A 124 7.32 -2.48 -20.58
CA ASP A 124 8.13 -1.71 -21.52
C ASP A 124 7.32 -1.37 -22.78
N LEU A 125 6.59 -2.34 -23.35
CA LEU A 125 5.72 -2.12 -24.52
C LEU A 125 4.55 -1.17 -24.22
N LYS A 126 3.83 -1.41 -23.12
CA LYS A 126 2.64 -0.62 -22.76
C LYS A 126 2.99 0.80 -22.33
N MET A 127 4.17 0.99 -21.74
CA MET A 127 4.62 2.26 -21.20
C MET A 127 5.58 3.02 -22.12
N ALA A 128 6.03 2.42 -23.23
CA ALA A 128 6.96 3.03 -24.20
C ALA A 128 6.57 4.45 -24.62
N ARG A 129 5.27 4.77 -24.69
CA ARG A 129 4.79 6.12 -25.07
C ARG A 129 4.96 7.18 -23.98
N HIS A 130 5.01 6.78 -22.72
CA HIS A 130 4.98 7.68 -21.56
C HIS A 130 6.30 7.67 -20.77
N TYR A 131 7.08 6.60 -20.93
CA TYR A 131 8.34 6.35 -20.23
C TYR A 131 9.31 5.80 -21.28
N VAL A 132 9.83 6.67 -22.14
CA VAL A 132 10.91 6.31 -23.07
C VAL A 132 12.23 6.28 -22.29
N ALA A 133 13.06 5.28 -22.63
CA ALA A 133 14.38 5.00 -22.05
C ALA A 133 15.39 6.14 -22.22
#